data_AF-A0A167GFR0-F1
#
_entry.id   AF-A0A167GFR0-F1
#
_cell.length_a   1.000
_cell.length_b   1.000
_cell.length_c   1.000
_cell.angle_alpha   90.00
_cell.angle_beta   90.00
_cell.angle_gamma   90.00
#
_symmetry.space_group_name_H-M   'P 1'
#
loop_
_entity.id
_entity.type
_entity.pdbx_description
1 polymer ?
#
loop_
_entity_poly.entity_id
_entity_poly.type
_entity_poly.pdbx_seq_one_letter_code
_entity_poly.pdbx_strand_id
1 'polypeptide(L)'
;MEYIEGNIMSGYLRDPNKQEFSLRPDLHPRVLERAYHRMADVLLELSKPEFPLIGGLLRSEDGSFIVGKRPLTFNMNRISQFSNIALSVFKDSTFESASDYFEE
;
A
#
# COMPACT_ATOMS: atom_id res chain seq x y z
N MET A 1 16.58 3.91 -7.13
CA MET A 1 16.39 4.75 -5.93
C MET A 1 17.17 4.10 -4.82
N GLU A 2 17.96 4.87 -4.10
CA GLU A 2 18.63 4.42 -2.88
C GLU A 2 17.56 4.26 -1.79
N TYR A 3 17.57 3.14 -1.08
CA TYR A 3 16.67 2.94 0.06
C TYR A 3 17.07 3.92 1.16
N ILE A 4 16.17 4.81 1.56
CA ILE A 4 16.40 5.73 2.67
C ILE A 4 15.87 5.04 3.93
N GLU A 5 16.79 4.68 4.83
CA GLU A 5 16.42 4.13 6.12
C GLU A 5 15.73 5.20 6.96
N GLY A 6 14.48 4.89 7.38
CA GLY A 6 13.65 5.78 8.17
C GLY A 6 13.34 5.20 9.53
N ASN A 7 13.07 6.06 10.51
CA ASN A 7 12.58 5.63 11.80
C ASN A 7 11.07 5.32 11.73
N ILE A 8 10.65 4.25 12.39
CA ILE A 8 9.24 3.84 12.41
C ILE A 8 8.44 4.83 13.26
N MET A 9 7.36 5.39 12.71
CA MET A 9 6.51 6.35 13.40
C MET A 9 5.94 5.81 14.72
N SER A 10 5.66 4.51 14.80
CA SER A 10 5.18 3.84 16.01
C SER A 10 6.14 3.98 17.20
N GLY A 11 7.46 4.05 16.96
CA GLY A 11 8.45 4.27 18.02
C GLY A 11 8.30 5.62 18.72
N TYR A 12 7.68 6.61 18.05
CA TYR A 12 7.41 7.92 18.63
C TYR A 12 6.01 8.07 19.21
N LEU A 13 5.06 7.22 18.80
CA LEU A 13 3.66 7.38 19.19
C LEU A 13 3.23 6.38 20.26
N ARG A 14 3.79 5.17 20.23
CA ARG A 14 3.31 4.05 21.04
C ARG A 14 3.80 4.12 22.48
N ASP A 15 2.92 3.77 23.42
CA ASP A 15 3.29 3.48 24.81
C ASP A 15 4.14 2.19 24.88
N PRO A 16 5.42 2.27 25.29
CA PRO A 16 6.29 1.10 25.35
C PRO A 16 5.87 0.12 26.47
N ASN A 17 5.10 0.58 27.46
CA ASN A 17 4.70 -0.23 28.60
C ASN A 17 3.41 -1.02 28.36
N LYS A 18 2.73 -0.78 27.24
CA LYS A 18 1.46 -1.45 26.89
C LYS A 18 1.65 -2.40 25.73
N GLN A 19 1.17 -3.63 25.94
CA GLN A 19 1.15 -4.65 24.90
C GLN A 19 0.15 -4.32 23.80
N GLU A 20 -0.93 -3.60 24.14
CA GLU A 20 -1.89 -3.05 23.18
C GLU A 20 -1.37 -1.79 22.47
N PHE A 21 -1.78 -1.59 21.22
CA PHE A 21 -1.46 -0.39 20.44
C PHE A 21 -2.18 0.82 21.03
N SER A 22 -1.48 1.55 21.89
CA SER A 22 -1.99 2.75 22.56
C SER A 22 -0.98 3.89 22.44
N LEU A 23 -1.49 5.12 22.38
CA LEU A 23 -0.66 6.32 22.36
C LEU A 23 0.00 6.53 23.73
N ARG A 24 1.21 7.08 23.72
CA ARG A 24 1.87 7.53 24.96
C ARG A 24 0.99 8.56 25.69
N PRO A 25 0.75 8.40 26.99
CA PRO A 25 -0.12 9.30 27.74
C PRO A 25 0.47 10.72 27.89
N ASP A 26 1.80 10.84 27.85
CA ASP A 26 2.55 12.09 27.94
C ASP A 26 2.92 12.68 26.57
N LEU A 27 2.27 12.21 25.49
CA LEU A 27 2.57 12.67 24.14
C LEU A 27 2.21 14.14 23.97
N HIS A 28 3.20 14.96 23.66
CA HIS A 28 2.96 16.36 23.34
C HIS A 28 2.06 16.47 22.08
N PRO A 29 0.95 17.23 22.09
CA PRO A 29 -0.02 17.28 20.98
C PRO A 29 0.59 17.57 19.59
N ARG A 30 1.60 18.46 19.54
CA ARG A 30 2.37 18.76 18.31
C ARG A 30 3.01 17.54 17.64
N VAL A 31 3.36 16.50 18.40
CA VAL A 31 3.92 15.25 17.83
C VAL A 31 2.83 14.52 17.05
N LEU A 32 1.63 14.45 17.60
CA LEU A 32 0.48 13.82 16.97
C LEU A 32 0.05 14.62 15.72
N GLU A 33 -0.05 15.94 15.83
CA GLU A 33 -0.34 16.84 14.71
C GLU A 33 0.64 16.61 13.55
N ARG A 34 1.95 16.60 13.84
CA ARG A 34 2.99 16.34 12.83
C ARG A 34 2.85 14.95 12.21
N ALA A 35 2.52 13.94 13.00
CA ALA A 35 2.31 12.58 12.50
C ALA A 35 1.15 12.53 11.51
N TYR A 36 -0.01 13.10 11.89
CA TYR A 36 -1.17 13.17 11.00
C TYR A 36 -0.92 13.99 9.74
N HIS A 37 -0.21 15.12 9.85
CA HIS A 37 0.17 15.92 8.70
C HIS A 37 1.02 15.11 7.70
N ARG A 38 2.02 14.36 8.19
CA ARG A 38 2.83 13.50 7.32
C ARG A 38 2.05 12.35 6.69
N MET A 39 1.10 11.75 7.41
CA MET A 39 0.22 10.74 6.82
C MET A 39 -0.68 11.35 5.73
N ALA A 40 -1.20 12.56 5.96
CA ALA A 40 -2.01 13.28 4.98
C ALA A 40 -1.19 13.65 3.73
N ASP A 41 0.06 14.11 3.88
CA ASP A 41 0.98 14.37 2.77
C ASP A 41 1.12 13.13 1.87
N VAL A 42 1.37 11.97 2.48
CA VAL A 42 1.51 10.69 1.74
C VAL A 42 0.22 10.32 1.04
N LEU A 43 -0.93 10.41 1.71
CA LEU A 43 -2.23 10.11 1.10
C LEU A 43 -2.54 11.05 -0.07
N LEU A 44 -2.17 12.32 0.05
CA LEU A 44 -2.34 13.30 -1.01
C LEU A 44 -1.43 12.99 -2.22
N GLU A 45 -0.17 12.66 -1.99
CA GLU A 45 0.71 12.23 -3.10
C GLU A 45 0.22 10.95 -3.76
N LEU A 46 -0.34 10.00 -2.99
CA LEU A 46 -0.91 8.76 -3.51
C LEU A 46 -2.23 8.97 -4.27
N SER A 47 -2.94 10.08 -4.05
CA SER A 47 -4.20 10.37 -4.76
C SER A 47 -4.00 11.08 -6.10
N LYS A 48 -2.81 11.61 -6.38
CA LYS A 48 -2.52 12.34 -7.63
C LYS A 48 -2.39 11.45 -8.87
N PRO A 49 -1.79 10.25 -8.81
CA PRO A 49 -1.68 9.39 -9.98
C PRO A 49 -3.05 8.91 -10.41
N GLU A 50 -3.42 9.24 -11.64
CA GLU A 50 -4.58 8.66 -12.31
C GLU A 50 -4.11 7.50 -13.17
N PHE A 51 -4.71 6.33 -12.97
CA PHE A 51 -4.45 5.16 -13.79
C PHE A 51 -5.71 4.84 -14.61
N PRO A 52 -5.58 4.68 -15.94
CA PRO A 52 -6.73 4.39 -16.80
C PRO A 52 -7.27 2.97 -16.60
N LEU A 53 -6.50 2.09 -15.94
CA LEU A 53 -6.82 0.68 -15.75
C LEU A 53 -6.68 0.30 -14.27
N ILE A 54 -7.49 -0.66 -13.83
CA ILE A 54 -7.33 -1.37 -12.57
C ILE A 54 -6.38 -2.55 -12.80
N GLY A 55 -5.23 -2.51 -12.11
CA GLY A 55 -4.23 -3.56 -12.19
C GLY A 55 -2.99 -3.27 -11.36
N GLY A 56 -2.01 -4.17 -11.46
CA GLY A 56 -0.70 -4.04 -10.85
C GLY A 56 0.26 -3.20 -11.69
N LEU A 57 1.12 -2.44 -10.99
CA LEU A 57 2.13 -1.60 -11.62
C LEU A 57 3.30 -2.43 -12.20
N LEU A 58 3.70 -2.04 -13.39
CA LEU A 58 4.88 -2.51 -14.11
C LEU A 58 5.76 -1.30 -14.41
N ARG A 59 7.08 -1.49 -14.29
CA ARG A 59 8.05 -0.50 -14.75
C ARG A 59 8.37 -0.78 -16.22
N SER A 60 8.07 0.18 -17.08
CA SER A 60 8.40 0.14 -18.50
C SER A 60 9.89 0.38 -18.74
N GLU A 61 10.38 0.08 -19.95
CA GLU A 61 11.78 0.22 -20.34
C GLU A 61 12.29 1.66 -20.27
N ASP A 62 11.40 2.62 -20.53
CA ASP A 62 11.63 4.07 -20.40
C ASP A 62 11.65 4.56 -18.93
N GLY A 63 11.41 3.65 -17.98
CA GLY A 63 11.37 3.94 -16.55
C GLY A 63 10.04 4.49 -16.05
N SER A 64 9.04 4.67 -16.91
CA SER A 64 7.67 5.02 -16.52
C SER A 64 6.96 3.84 -15.85
N PHE A 65 5.88 4.13 -15.13
CA PHE A 65 5.01 3.10 -14.56
C PHE A 65 3.75 2.97 -15.38
N ILE A 66 3.44 1.75 -15.80
CA ILE A 66 2.20 1.40 -16.50
C ILE A 66 1.41 0.39 -15.68
N VAL A 67 0.10 0.35 -15.87
CA VAL A 67 -0.74 -0.72 -15.33
C VAL A 67 -0.78 -1.84 -16.37
N GLY A 68 -0.22 -3.00 -16.03
CA GLY A 68 -0.21 -4.14 -16.96
C GLY A 68 -0.08 -5.51 -16.30
N LYS A 69 -0.03 -5.57 -14.96
CA LYS A 69 -0.19 -6.82 -14.22
C LYS A 69 -1.63 -6.97 -13.76
N ARG A 70 -2.07 -8.20 -13.50
CA ARG A 70 -3.32 -8.45 -12.78
C ARG A 70 -3.40 -7.71 -11.43
N PRO A 71 -4.54 -7.11 -11.06
CA PRO A 71 -4.78 -6.68 -9.68
C PRO A 71 -4.83 -7.91 -8.74
N LEU A 72 -4.07 -7.87 -7.65
CA LEU A 72 -4.03 -8.95 -6.66
C LEU A 72 -4.81 -8.56 -5.41
N THR A 73 -5.91 -9.26 -5.17
CA THR A 73 -6.62 -9.14 -3.89
C THR A 73 -5.76 -9.70 -2.75
N PHE A 74 -6.07 -9.27 -1.53
CA PHE A 74 -5.45 -9.84 -0.33
C PHE A 74 -5.58 -11.36 -0.29
N ASN A 75 -6.75 -11.90 -0.63
CA ASN A 75 -6.99 -13.35 -0.63
C ASN A 75 -6.14 -14.08 -1.68
N MET A 76 -6.00 -13.54 -2.90
CA MET A 76 -5.12 -14.14 -3.92
C MET A 76 -3.66 -14.16 -3.48
N ASN A 77 -3.19 -13.06 -2.88
CA ASN A 77 -1.84 -13.00 -2.30
C ASN A 77 -1.64 -14.03 -1.19
N ARG A 78 -2.62 -14.18 -0.30
CA ARG A 78 -2.59 -15.19 0.78
C ARG A 78 -2.53 -16.61 0.21
N ILE A 79 -3.38 -16.93 -0.76
CA ILE A 79 -3.38 -18.24 -1.41
C ILE A 79 -1.99 -18.52 -1.98
N SER A 80 -1.45 -17.59 -2.78
CA SER A 80 -0.12 -17.81 -3.37
C SER A 80 0.98 -18.01 -2.33
N GLN A 81 0.95 -17.25 -1.23
CA GLN A 81 1.95 -17.36 -0.16
C GLN A 81 1.84 -18.67 0.66
N PHE A 82 0.63 -19.18 0.89
CA PHE A 82 0.40 -20.26 1.87
C PHE A 82 -0.03 -21.59 1.26
N SER A 83 -0.42 -21.65 -0.01
CA SER A 83 -0.99 -22.87 -0.61
C SER A 83 -0.15 -23.48 -1.74
N ASN A 84 1.09 -23.05 -1.92
CA ASN A 84 1.97 -23.48 -3.02
C ASN A 84 1.32 -23.35 -4.42
N ILE A 85 0.39 -22.41 -4.57
CA ILE A 85 -0.28 -22.08 -5.83
C ILE A 85 0.47 -20.90 -6.46
N ALA A 86 0.94 -21.09 -7.68
CA ALA A 86 1.59 -20.03 -8.44
C ALA A 86 0.57 -18.96 -8.84
N LEU A 87 0.98 -17.68 -8.81
CA LEU A 87 0.14 -16.58 -9.29
C LEU A 87 -0.27 -16.74 -10.77
N SER A 88 0.50 -17.49 -11.55
CA SER A 88 0.21 -17.81 -12.95
C SER A 88 -1.06 -18.63 -13.16
N VAL A 89 -1.64 -19.20 -12.09
CA VAL A 89 -2.94 -19.89 -12.16
C VAL A 89 -4.09 -18.90 -12.35
N PHE A 90 -3.91 -17.65 -11.91
CA PHE A 90 -4.88 -16.59 -12.17
C PHE A 90 -4.67 -16.04 -13.58
N LYS A 91 -5.77 -15.78 -14.30
CA LYS A 91 -5.76 -15.20 -15.65
C LYS A 91 -5.05 -13.84 -15.66
N ASP A 92 -4.10 -13.58 -16.54
CA ASP A 92 -3.50 -12.24 -16.58
C ASP A 92 -4.47 -11.27 -17.26
N SER A 93 -4.93 -10.25 -16.53
CA SER A 93 -5.92 -9.27 -17.02
C SER A 93 -5.84 -7.96 -16.25
N THR A 94 -6.02 -6.87 -16.97
CA THR A 94 -6.31 -5.53 -16.43
C THR A 94 -7.76 -5.18 -16.76
N PHE A 95 -8.34 -4.25 -16.01
CA PHE A 95 -9.75 -3.88 -16.17
C PHE A 95 -9.88 -2.39 -16.44
N GLU A 96 -10.77 -2.00 -17.34
CA GLU A 96 -11.05 -0.60 -17.66
C GLU A 96 -12.03 0.03 -16.66
N SER A 97 -12.89 -0.78 -16.06
CA SER A 97 -13.88 -0.32 -15.08
C SER A 97 -13.97 -1.21 -13.84
N ALA A 98 -14.55 -0.65 -12.78
CA ALA A 98 -14.83 -1.41 -11.56
C ALA A 98 -15.86 -2.52 -11.83
N SER A 99 -16.83 -2.31 -12.73
CA SER A 99 -17.80 -3.34 -13.11
C SER A 99 -17.11 -4.55 -13.73
N ASP A 100 -16.23 -4.34 -14.71
CA ASP A 100 -15.47 -5.44 -15.34
C ASP A 100 -14.61 -6.21 -14.33
N TYR A 101 -14.07 -5.50 -13.33
CA TYR A 101 -13.27 -6.11 -12.28
C TYR A 101 -14.10 -6.97 -11.30
N PHE A 102 -15.31 -6.55 -10.95
CA PHE A 102 -16.17 -7.28 -10.01
C PHE A 102 -16.99 -8.41 -10.67
N GLU A 103 -17.10 -8.41 -11.99
CA GLU A 103 -17.85 -9.41 -12.77
C GLU A 103 -16.99 -10.59 -13.27
N GLU A 104 -15.67 -10.59 -12.99
CA GLU A 104 -14.76 -11.71 -13.29
C GLU A 104 -14.98 -12.94 -12.38
#